data_AF-A0A975SWY3-F1
#
_entry.id   AF-A0A975SWY3-F1
#
_cell.length_a   1.000
_cell.length_b   1.000
_cell.length_c   1.000
_cell.angle_alpha   90.00
_cell.angle_beta   90.00
_cell.angle_gamma   90.00
#
_symmetry.space_group_name_H-M   'P 1'
#
loop_
_entity.id
_entity.type
_entity.pdbx_description
1 polymer ?
#
loop_
_entity_poly.entity_id
_entity_poly.type
_entity_poly.pdbx_seq_one_letter_code
_entity_poly.pdbx_strand_id
1 'polypeptide(L)'
;MLKGVEVHLVVTARDPARQATAEWQEGIKHGRRLTFEQFRTRVLSSSSETDYARRYRASQDLPDVLSRWGATLPASRVHVVCCPPPDADPGLLWQRFAGVVGFDPAGFPPVGPESANPSLGTTEIDLLRRVNVALNKRLVQPGYGQVVKQLYAQELLETGRSPRPVVPLAMHDDLRVVGERWAKEIDTAGYDVHGDLASLVPVAPAEPAPHPDDVPPRDQVDSAVAATAELLLEVQRGRTEVARLEADNARLRKKRKLLKRRLGETAADPA
;
A
#
# COMPACT_ATOMS: atom_id res chain seq x y z
N MET A 1 25.43 -12.70 -4.10
CA MET A 1 25.16 -14.16 -4.16
C MET A 1 25.03 -14.67 -2.74
N LEU A 2 23.92 -15.32 -2.39
CA LEU A 2 23.64 -15.91 -1.06
C LEU A 2 24.39 -17.25 -0.85
N LYS A 3 25.62 -17.37 -1.35
CA LYS A 3 26.36 -18.64 -1.31
C LYS A 3 26.87 -18.88 0.12
N GLY A 4 26.52 -20.03 0.70
CA GLY A 4 26.97 -20.43 2.04
C GLY A 4 26.11 -19.93 3.20
N VAL A 5 24.95 -19.34 2.92
CA VAL A 5 23.95 -18.99 3.96
C VAL A 5 22.74 -19.90 3.86
N GLU A 6 22.15 -20.22 5.00
CA GLU A 6 20.84 -20.85 5.06
C GLU A 6 19.76 -19.81 4.69
N VAL A 7 18.90 -20.16 3.74
CA VAL A 7 17.87 -19.26 3.21
C VAL A 7 16.50 -19.79 3.59
N HIS A 8 15.69 -18.91 4.19
CA HIS A 8 14.30 -19.15 4.54
C HIS A 8 13.41 -18.19 3.73
N LEU A 9 12.27 -18.69 3.28
CA LEU A 9 11.23 -17.89 2.66
C LEU A 9 10.14 -17.63 3.72
N VAL A 10 9.87 -16.37 4.02
CA VAL A 10 8.79 -15.98 4.94
C VAL A 10 7.74 -15.19 4.16
N VAL A 11 6.51 -15.70 4.11
CA VAL A 11 5.40 -15.07 3.39
C VAL A 11 4.29 -14.74 4.38
N THR A 12 3.86 -13.48 4.42
CA THR A 12 2.65 -13.09 5.15
C THR A 12 1.43 -13.33 4.27
N ALA A 13 0.43 -14.02 4.83
CA ALA A 13 -0.72 -14.53 4.09
C ALA A 13 -2.03 -13.99 4.66
N ARG A 14 -2.88 -13.43 3.79
CA ARG A 14 -4.23 -12.97 4.14
C ARG A 14 -5.24 -13.57 3.18
N ASP A 15 -6.50 -13.71 3.61
CA ASP A 15 -7.57 -14.26 2.78
C ASP A 15 -7.79 -13.46 1.48
N PRO A 16 -8.31 -14.10 0.42
CA PRO A 16 -8.45 -13.49 -0.89
C PRO A 16 -9.42 -12.29 -0.93
N ALA A 17 -10.38 -12.17 0.00
CA ALA A 17 -11.27 -11.01 0.06
C ALA A 17 -10.51 -9.75 0.49
N ARG A 18 -9.70 -9.86 1.56
CA ARG A 18 -8.80 -8.77 1.97
C ARG A 18 -7.70 -8.49 0.94
N GLN A 19 -7.25 -9.49 0.17
CA GLN A 19 -6.33 -9.26 -0.94
C GLN A 19 -6.96 -8.43 -2.06
N ALA A 20 -8.18 -8.78 -2.48
CA ALA A 20 -8.88 -8.14 -3.58
C ALA A 20 -9.10 -6.63 -3.33
N THR A 21 -9.62 -6.26 -2.16
CA THR A 21 -9.89 -4.84 -1.85
C THR A 21 -8.62 -4.02 -1.71
N ALA A 22 -7.56 -4.60 -1.13
CA ALA A 22 -6.29 -3.91 -0.98
C ALA A 22 -5.56 -3.72 -2.32
N GLU A 23 -5.56 -4.72 -3.22
CA GLU A 23 -4.96 -4.57 -4.55
C GLU A 23 -5.73 -3.56 -5.42
N TRP A 24 -7.06 -3.50 -5.29
CA TRP A 24 -7.86 -2.45 -5.93
C TRP A 24 -7.46 -1.05 -5.42
N GLN A 25 -7.42 -0.87 -4.10
CA GLN A 25 -7.00 0.39 -3.48
C GLN A 25 -5.57 0.78 -3.89
N GLU A 26 -4.62 -0.15 -3.82
CA GLU A 26 -3.23 0.12 -4.17
C GLU A 26 -3.09 0.46 -5.66
N GLY A 27 -3.91 -0.17 -6.51
CA GLY A 27 -4.04 0.20 -7.92
C GLY A 27 -4.47 1.65 -8.10
N ILE A 28 -5.49 2.11 -7.38
CA ILE A 28 -5.96 3.50 -7.40
C ILE A 28 -4.88 4.46 -6.86
N LYS A 29 -4.19 4.11 -5.78
CA LYS A 29 -3.05 4.87 -5.26
C LYS A 29 -1.92 5.01 -6.28
N HIS A 30 -1.81 4.08 -7.24
CA HIS A 30 -0.87 4.13 -8.37
C HIS A 30 -1.46 4.68 -9.68
N GLY A 31 -2.62 5.32 -9.65
CA GLY A 31 -3.18 6.04 -10.80
C GLY A 31 -4.16 5.25 -11.64
N ARG A 32 -4.52 4.02 -11.24
CA ARG A 32 -5.61 3.29 -11.87
C ARG A 32 -6.95 3.99 -11.58
N ARG A 33 -7.93 3.69 -12.45
CA ARG A 33 -9.22 4.40 -12.53
C ARG A 33 -10.43 3.46 -12.44
N LEU A 34 -10.18 2.17 -12.29
CA LEU A 34 -11.24 1.16 -12.29
C LEU A 34 -12.10 1.37 -11.06
N THR A 35 -13.42 1.39 -11.25
CA THR A 35 -14.37 1.13 -10.16
C THR A 35 -14.14 -0.30 -9.63
N PHE A 36 -14.63 -0.62 -8.44
CA PHE A 36 -14.52 -1.95 -7.89
C PHE A 36 -15.23 -2.99 -8.78
N GLU A 37 -16.39 -2.66 -9.33
CA GLU A 37 -17.12 -3.54 -10.26
C GLU A 37 -16.31 -3.80 -11.55
N GLN A 38 -15.63 -2.79 -12.08
CA GLN A 38 -14.73 -2.96 -13.22
C GLN A 38 -13.50 -3.79 -12.86
N PHE A 39 -12.98 -3.66 -11.64
CA PHE A 39 -11.88 -4.48 -11.14
C PHE A 39 -12.31 -5.95 -10.99
N ARG A 40 -13.49 -6.19 -10.42
CA ARG A 40 -14.10 -7.52 -10.30
C ARG A 40 -14.20 -8.21 -11.66
N THR A 41 -14.81 -7.56 -12.63
CA THR A 41 -15.05 -8.12 -13.96
C THR A 41 -13.78 -8.28 -14.79
N ARG A 42 -12.85 -7.31 -14.74
CA ARG A 42 -11.66 -7.29 -15.61
C ARG A 42 -10.42 -7.93 -14.98
N VAL A 43 -10.38 -8.15 -13.67
CA VAL A 43 -9.18 -8.62 -12.97
C VAL A 43 -9.45 -9.86 -12.13
N LEU A 44 -10.48 -9.83 -11.27
CA LEU A 44 -10.78 -10.94 -10.37
C LEU A 44 -11.46 -12.13 -11.07
N SER A 45 -12.19 -11.87 -12.14
CA SER A 45 -12.82 -12.91 -12.95
C SER A 45 -11.77 -13.93 -13.44
N SER A 46 -12.05 -15.22 -13.20
CA SER A 46 -11.20 -16.33 -13.62
C SER A 46 -11.04 -16.44 -15.14
N SER A 47 -12.03 -15.99 -15.91
CA SER A 47 -11.99 -15.96 -17.38
C SER A 47 -11.31 -14.72 -17.94
N SER A 48 -10.85 -13.79 -17.11
CA SER A 48 -10.22 -12.57 -17.61
C SER A 48 -8.77 -12.80 -18.03
N GLU A 49 -8.48 -12.49 -19.29
CA GLU A 49 -7.15 -12.59 -19.90
C GLU A 49 -6.47 -11.22 -20.08
N THR A 50 -6.90 -10.21 -19.34
CA THR A 50 -6.18 -8.94 -19.35
C THR A 50 -4.79 -9.11 -18.74
N ASP A 51 -3.84 -8.28 -19.20
CA ASP A 51 -2.49 -8.32 -18.64
C ASP A 51 -2.46 -8.01 -17.14
N TYR A 52 -3.40 -7.19 -16.67
CA TYR A 52 -3.57 -6.95 -15.25
C TYR A 52 -4.11 -8.19 -14.51
N ALA A 53 -5.10 -8.91 -15.07
CA ALA A 53 -5.60 -10.15 -14.48
C ALA A 53 -4.49 -11.22 -14.33
N ARG A 54 -3.63 -11.37 -15.35
CA ARG A 54 -2.47 -12.28 -15.27
C ARG A 54 -1.50 -11.87 -14.18
N ARG A 55 -1.12 -10.59 -14.11
CA ARG A 55 -0.23 -10.07 -13.07
C ARG A 55 -0.83 -10.19 -11.67
N TYR A 56 -2.14 -9.93 -11.53
CA TYR A 56 -2.88 -10.14 -10.30
C TYR A 56 -2.73 -11.58 -9.83
N ARG A 57 -3.13 -12.57 -10.66
CA ARG A 57 -3.03 -14.00 -10.33
C ARG A 57 -1.61 -14.41 -9.96
N ALA A 58 -0.62 -14.04 -10.78
CA ALA A 58 0.78 -14.35 -10.52
C ALA A 58 1.29 -13.78 -9.17
N SER A 59 0.72 -12.68 -8.68
CA SER A 59 1.13 -12.04 -7.42
C SER A 59 0.29 -12.43 -6.21
N GLN A 60 -0.98 -12.80 -6.39
CA GLN A 60 -1.94 -13.01 -5.31
C GLN A 60 -2.28 -14.49 -5.09
N ASP A 61 -2.07 -15.37 -6.07
CA ASP A 61 -2.31 -16.81 -5.89
C ASP A 61 -1.24 -17.40 -4.97
N LEU A 62 -1.58 -17.52 -3.68
CA LEU A 62 -0.61 -17.79 -2.62
C LEU A 62 0.12 -19.14 -2.80
N PRO A 63 -0.57 -20.26 -3.10
CA PRO A 63 0.12 -21.52 -3.43
C PRO A 63 1.08 -21.40 -4.62
N ASP A 64 0.69 -20.73 -5.70
CA ASP A 64 1.57 -20.54 -6.87
C ASP A 64 2.78 -19.66 -6.52
N VAL A 65 2.59 -18.60 -5.73
CA VAL A 65 3.69 -17.79 -5.19
C VAL A 65 4.64 -18.65 -4.34
N LEU A 66 4.13 -19.41 -3.38
CA LEU A 66 4.94 -20.26 -2.50
C LEU A 66 5.69 -21.33 -3.28
N SER A 67 5.02 -21.98 -4.24
CA SER A 67 5.64 -23.00 -5.10
C SER A 67 6.78 -22.43 -5.92
N ARG A 68 6.57 -21.28 -6.59
CA ARG A 68 7.61 -20.65 -7.43
C ARG A 68 8.80 -20.15 -6.63
N TRP A 69 8.57 -19.50 -5.49
CA TRP A 69 9.65 -18.93 -4.67
C TRP A 69 10.34 -19.98 -3.78
N GLY A 70 9.61 -21.01 -3.35
CA GLY A 70 10.09 -22.10 -2.51
C GLY A 70 10.62 -23.32 -3.27
N ALA A 71 10.60 -23.31 -4.60
CA ALA A 71 10.88 -24.48 -5.45
C ALA A 71 12.20 -25.23 -5.15
N THR A 72 13.21 -24.52 -4.63
CA THR A 72 14.54 -25.07 -4.32
C THR A 72 14.82 -25.20 -2.82
N LEU A 73 13.84 -24.88 -1.97
CA LEU A 73 13.94 -24.95 -0.52
C LEU A 73 13.23 -26.20 0.00
N PRO A 74 13.76 -26.85 1.06
CA PRO A 74 12.95 -27.82 1.80
C PRO A 74 11.74 -27.12 2.42
N ALA A 75 10.61 -27.83 2.54
CA ALA A 75 9.36 -27.27 3.06
C ALA A 75 9.50 -26.64 4.46
N SER A 76 10.39 -27.19 5.29
CA SER A 76 10.73 -26.66 6.62
C SER A 76 11.40 -25.28 6.62
N ARG A 77 11.82 -24.77 5.46
CA ARG A 77 12.39 -23.42 5.28
C ARG A 77 11.43 -22.48 4.55
N VAL A 78 10.18 -22.88 4.34
CA VAL A 78 9.12 -22.06 3.79
C VAL A 78 8.11 -21.81 4.90
N HIS A 79 8.01 -20.57 5.35
CA HIS A 79 7.17 -20.15 6.45
C HIS A 79 5.98 -19.34 5.94
N VAL A 80 4.78 -19.74 6.32
CA VAL A 80 3.54 -19.02 6.03
C VAL A 80 3.03 -18.38 7.31
N VAL A 81 3.17 -17.07 7.40
CA VAL A 81 2.69 -16.28 8.54
C VAL A 81 1.29 -15.78 8.25
N CYS A 82 0.28 -16.40 8.87
CA CYS A 82 -1.10 -16.00 8.67
C CYS A 82 -1.35 -14.63 9.32
N CYS A 83 -1.90 -13.69 8.56
CA CYS A 83 -2.33 -12.40 9.05
C CYS A 83 -3.54 -12.57 9.98
N PRO A 84 -3.49 -12.05 11.21
CA PRO A 84 -4.62 -12.11 12.13
C PRO A 84 -5.90 -11.51 11.54
N PRO A 85 -7.10 -11.94 11.99
CA PRO A 85 -8.34 -11.29 11.61
C PRO A 85 -8.38 -9.84 12.15
N PRO A 86 -9.25 -8.96 11.61
CA PRO A 86 -9.26 -7.52 11.93
C PRO A 86 -9.45 -7.18 13.42
N ASP A 87 -10.07 -8.07 14.19
CA ASP A 87 -10.39 -7.95 15.62
C ASP A 87 -9.31 -8.53 16.55
N ALA A 88 -8.28 -9.17 16.00
CA ALA A 88 -7.17 -9.70 16.78
C ALA A 88 -6.21 -8.60 17.27
N ASP A 89 -5.35 -8.97 18.23
CA ASP A 89 -4.29 -8.11 18.74
C ASP A 89 -3.43 -7.56 17.58
N PRO A 90 -3.32 -6.22 17.41
CA PRO A 90 -2.49 -5.59 16.39
C PRO A 90 -1.01 -6.02 16.41
N GLY A 91 -0.49 -6.43 17.57
CA GLY A 91 0.87 -6.92 17.75
C GLY A 91 1.08 -8.38 17.31
N LEU A 92 0.01 -9.15 17.07
CA LEU A 92 0.10 -10.59 16.85
C LEU A 92 0.85 -10.96 15.56
N LEU A 93 0.70 -10.19 14.49
CA LEU A 93 1.47 -10.42 13.26
C LEU A 93 2.98 -10.24 13.51
N TRP A 94 3.35 -9.21 14.28
CA TRP A 94 4.74 -8.93 14.65
C TRP A 94 5.31 -10.04 15.53
N GLN A 95 4.53 -10.51 16.51
CA GLN A 95 4.91 -11.64 17.37
C GLN A 95 5.15 -12.93 16.56
N ARG A 96 4.26 -13.26 15.62
CA ARG A 96 4.43 -14.43 14.73
C ARG A 96 5.69 -14.30 13.86
N PHE A 97 5.90 -13.14 13.26
CA PHE A 97 7.11 -12.88 12.45
C PHE A 97 8.39 -12.98 13.28
N ALA A 98 8.41 -12.40 14.48
CA ALA A 98 9.53 -12.48 15.39
C ALA A 98 9.85 -13.93 15.80
N GLY A 99 8.82 -14.76 15.99
CA GLY A 99 8.95 -16.20 16.24
C GLY A 99 9.63 -16.95 15.10
N VAL A 100 9.32 -16.61 13.84
CA VAL A 100 9.99 -17.21 12.67
C VAL A 100 11.48 -16.83 12.63
N VAL A 101 11.80 -15.57 12.89
CA VAL A 101 13.17 -15.04 12.78
C VAL A 101 14.02 -15.38 14.01
N GLY A 102 13.40 -15.60 15.17
CA GLY A 102 14.06 -15.96 16.41
C GLY A 102 14.54 -14.77 17.26
N PHE A 103 13.80 -13.65 17.27
CA PHE A 103 14.09 -12.52 18.16
C PHE A 103 12.92 -12.20 19.09
N ASP A 104 13.20 -11.51 20.20
CA ASP A 104 12.17 -11.05 21.14
C ASP A 104 11.42 -9.82 20.57
N PRO A 105 10.11 -9.92 20.26
CA PRO A 105 9.35 -8.79 19.73
C PRO A 105 9.25 -7.61 20.70
N ALA A 106 9.40 -7.82 22.02
CA ALA A 106 9.34 -6.74 23.01
C ALA A 106 10.59 -5.83 22.98
N GLY A 107 11.74 -6.39 22.59
CA GLY A 107 12.97 -5.62 22.38
C GLY A 107 12.96 -4.76 21.10
N PHE A 108 12.03 -5.04 20.19
CA PHE A 108 11.87 -4.33 18.92
C PHE A 108 10.40 -3.99 18.69
N PRO A 109 9.79 -3.10 19.50
CA PRO A 109 8.41 -2.73 19.30
C PRO A 109 8.23 -2.09 17.91
N PRO A 110 7.11 -2.33 17.23
CA PRO A 110 6.79 -1.60 16.00
C PRO A 110 6.92 -0.10 16.24
N VAL A 111 7.58 0.61 15.31
CA VAL A 111 7.76 2.07 15.38
C VAL A 111 6.36 2.72 15.55
N GLY A 112 6.23 3.78 16.36
CA GLY A 112 4.96 4.32 16.89
C GLY A 112 3.85 4.67 15.88
N PRO A 113 2.73 5.30 16.31
CA PRO A 113 1.52 5.50 15.50
C PRO A 113 1.73 6.22 14.15
N GLU A 114 2.83 6.95 13.96
CA GLU A 114 3.27 7.50 12.66
C GLU A 114 3.62 6.44 11.60
N SER A 115 3.83 5.18 12.01
CA SER A 115 4.11 4.04 11.12
C SER A 115 2.85 3.25 10.73
N ALA A 116 1.69 3.57 11.31
CA ALA A 116 0.44 3.03 10.82
C ALA A 116 0.33 3.42 9.34
N ASN A 117 0.05 2.46 8.47
CA ASN A 117 -0.29 2.73 7.07
C ASN A 117 -1.82 2.80 7.02
N PRO A 118 -2.45 3.91 7.46
CA PRO A 118 -3.89 3.97 7.51
C PRO A 118 -4.41 3.80 6.09
N SER A 119 -5.22 2.75 5.92
CA SER A 119 -5.88 2.52 4.65
C SER A 119 -6.95 3.60 4.45
N LEU A 120 -7.09 4.07 3.22
CA LEU A 120 -8.16 4.99 2.87
C LEU A 120 -9.49 4.27 3.07
N GLY A 121 -10.50 5.01 3.55
CA GLY A 121 -11.85 4.53 3.56
C GLY A 121 -12.46 4.55 2.15
N THR A 122 -13.67 4.01 2.03
CA THR A 122 -14.38 3.84 0.76
C THR A 122 -14.62 5.19 0.07
N THR A 123 -14.95 6.23 0.83
CA THR A 123 -15.18 7.58 0.29
C THR A 123 -13.88 8.19 -0.24
N GLU A 124 -12.80 8.11 0.55
CA GLU A 124 -11.52 8.73 0.20
C GLU A 124 -10.88 8.04 -1.03
N ILE A 125 -11.00 6.71 -1.14
CA ILE A 125 -10.47 6.00 -2.31
C ILE A 125 -11.28 6.28 -3.57
N ASP A 126 -12.61 6.44 -3.48
CA ASP A 126 -13.43 6.84 -4.63
C ASP A 126 -13.08 8.27 -5.09
N LEU A 127 -12.89 9.21 -4.14
CA LEU A 127 -12.41 10.56 -4.45
C LEU A 127 -11.07 10.50 -5.19
N LEU A 128 -10.09 9.74 -4.70
CA LEU A 128 -8.80 9.57 -5.36
C LEU A 128 -8.93 8.97 -6.77
N ARG A 129 -9.80 7.96 -6.95
CA ARG A 129 -10.10 7.38 -8.26
C ARG A 129 -10.64 8.43 -9.23
N ARG A 130 -11.58 9.28 -8.79
CA ARG A 130 -12.14 10.38 -9.59
C ARG A 130 -11.08 11.43 -9.93
N VAL A 131 -10.20 11.76 -8.97
CA VAL A 131 -9.04 12.62 -9.22
C VAL A 131 -8.15 12.01 -10.30
N ASN A 132 -7.86 10.71 -10.27
CA ASN A 132 -7.07 10.04 -11.31
C ASN A 132 -7.71 10.07 -12.70
N VAL A 133 -9.05 9.95 -12.75
CA VAL A 133 -9.82 10.13 -13.99
C VAL A 133 -9.67 11.57 -14.48
N ALA A 134 -9.92 12.56 -13.62
CA ALA A 134 -9.83 13.97 -13.95
C ALA A 134 -8.41 14.37 -14.38
N LEU A 135 -7.37 13.93 -13.66
CA LEU A 135 -5.96 14.14 -14.00
C LEU A 135 -5.64 13.65 -15.41
N ASN A 136 -6.29 12.57 -15.86
CA ASN A 136 -6.19 12.05 -17.23
C ASN A 136 -4.74 11.98 -17.78
N LYS A 137 -3.81 11.45 -16.98
CA LYS A 137 -2.38 11.31 -17.32
C LYS A 137 -1.62 12.64 -17.49
N ARG A 138 -2.17 13.78 -17.08
CA ARG A 138 -1.45 15.06 -17.02
C ARG A 138 -0.33 15.06 -15.98
N LEU A 139 -0.39 14.13 -15.02
CA LEU A 139 0.68 13.86 -14.06
C LEU A 139 1.14 12.40 -14.23
N VAL A 140 2.44 12.20 -14.42
CA VAL A 140 3.07 10.91 -14.71
C VAL A 140 4.15 10.58 -13.68
N GLN A 141 4.62 9.33 -13.65
CA GLN A 141 5.71 8.92 -12.77
C GLN A 141 7.04 9.60 -13.17
N PRO A 142 7.93 9.95 -12.21
CA PRO A 142 7.80 9.75 -10.76
C PRO A 142 6.99 10.82 -10.01
N GLY A 143 6.65 11.93 -10.67
CA GLY A 143 5.95 13.06 -10.03
C GLY A 143 4.56 12.70 -9.50
N TYR A 144 3.87 11.76 -10.15
CA TYR A 144 2.62 11.19 -9.64
C TYR A 144 2.82 10.53 -8.25
N GLY A 145 3.87 9.73 -8.09
CA GLY A 145 4.17 9.06 -6.82
C GLY A 145 4.42 10.05 -5.68
N GLN A 146 5.09 11.16 -5.97
CA GLN A 146 5.39 12.19 -4.97
C GLN A 146 4.14 13.00 -4.59
N VAL A 147 3.39 13.49 -5.58
CA VAL A 147 2.30 14.44 -5.30
C VAL A 147 0.98 13.74 -4.98
N VAL A 148 0.66 12.65 -5.68
CA VAL A 148 -0.64 11.98 -5.50
C VAL A 148 -0.56 10.89 -4.45
N LYS A 149 0.45 10.02 -4.53
CA LYS A 149 0.54 8.89 -3.58
C LYS A 149 1.02 9.33 -2.21
N GLN A 150 2.13 10.06 -2.13
CA GLN A 150 2.70 10.49 -0.84
C GLN A 150 1.89 11.65 -0.26
N LEU A 151 1.86 12.80 -0.94
CA LEU A 151 1.17 13.96 -0.39
C LEU A 151 -0.36 13.77 -0.33
N TYR A 152 -1.04 13.66 -1.48
CA TYR A 152 -2.50 13.71 -1.49
C TYR A 152 -3.12 12.51 -0.75
N ALA A 153 -2.70 11.28 -1.05
CA ALA A 153 -3.34 10.08 -0.52
C ALA A 153 -2.89 9.67 0.89
N GLN A 154 -1.67 10.00 1.34
CA GLN A 154 -1.20 9.64 2.69
C GLN A 154 -1.30 10.80 3.69
N GLU A 155 -1.17 12.05 3.26
CA GLU A 155 -1.15 13.20 4.17
C GLU A 155 -2.46 14.00 4.15
N LEU A 156 -3.04 14.26 2.97
CA LEU A 156 -4.19 15.17 2.85
C LEU A 156 -5.56 14.48 2.96
N LEU A 157 -5.68 13.22 2.52
CA LEU A 157 -6.93 12.47 2.67
C LEU A 157 -7.07 11.97 4.10
N GLU A 158 -8.05 12.51 4.81
CA GLU A 158 -8.36 12.13 6.19
C GLU A 158 -8.75 10.65 6.28
N THR A 159 -7.97 9.88 7.04
CA THR A 159 -8.26 8.47 7.26
C THR A 159 -9.20 8.27 8.46
N GLY A 160 -10.05 7.25 8.41
CA GLY A 160 -10.97 6.92 9.51
C GLY A 160 -12.33 7.63 9.48
N ARG A 161 -12.59 8.51 8.49
CA ARG A 161 -13.93 9.12 8.30
C ARG A 161 -14.96 8.18 7.69
N SER A 162 -14.53 7.31 6.78
CA SER A 162 -15.39 6.34 6.11
C SER A 162 -14.91 4.91 6.36
N PRO A 163 -15.82 3.91 6.35
CA PRO A 163 -15.44 2.52 6.55
C PRO A 163 -14.51 2.04 5.44
N ARG A 164 -13.62 1.09 5.78
CA ARG A 164 -12.73 0.47 4.79
C ARG A 164 -13.55 -0.29 3.75
N PRO A 165 -13.15 -0.26 2.46
CA PRO A 165 -13.86 -1.01 1.43
C PRO A 165 -13.70 -2.51 1.70
N VAL A 166 -14.83 -3.22 1.64
CA VAL A 166 -14.91 -4.69 1.71
C VAL A 166 -15.48 -5.25 0.41
N VAL A 167 -15.28 -6.54 0.15
CA VAL A 167 -15.89 -7.15 -1.02
C VAL A 167 -17.42 -7.23 -0.83
N PRO A 168 -18.22 -7.08 -1.91
CA PRO A 168 -19.66 -7.32 -1.86
C PRO A 168 -20.01 -8.74 -1.41
N LEU A 169 -21.13 -8.89 -0.70
CA LEU A 169 -21.58 -10.18 -0.14
C LEU A 169 -21.63 -11.30 -1.20
N ALA A 170 -22.10 -10.98 -2.41
CA ALA A 170 -22.22 -11.92 -3.52
C ALA A 170 -20.87 -12.54 -3.98
N MET A 171 -19.73 -11.98 -3.57
CA MET A 171 -18.41 -12.51 -3.91
C MET A 171 -17.86 -13.49 -2.86
N HIS A 172 -18.47 -13.57 -1.68
CA HIS A 172 -17.90 -14.35 -0.58
C HIS A 172 -17.85 -15.85 -0.88
N ASP A 173 -18.87 -16.42 -1.53
CA ASP A 173 -18.87 -17.85 -1.85
C ASP A 173 -17.73 -18.24 -2.80
N ASP A 174 -17.51 -17.46 -3.86
CA ASP A 174 -16.42 -17.69 -4.80
C ASP A 174 -15.05 -17.54 -4.12
N LEU A 175 -14.89 -16.50 -3.28
CA LEU A 175 -13.64 -16.24 -2.58
C LEU A 175 -13.38 -17.24 -1.45
N ARG A 176 -14.43 -17.81 -0.85
CA ARG A 176 -14.35 -18.92 0.12
C ARG A 176 -13.74 -20.15 -0.54
N VAL A 177 -14.20 -20.52 -1.73
CA VAL A 177 -13.61 -21.63 -2.50
C VAL A 177 -12.12 -21.42 -2.76
N VAL A 178 -11.71 -20.19 -3.10
CA VAL A 178 -10.29 -19.84 -3.28
C VAL A 178 -9.50 -19.98 -1.97
N GLY A 179 -10.02 -19.45 -0.86
CA GLY A 179 -9.38 -19.54 0.46
C GLY A 179 -9.23 -20.98 0.96
N GLU A 180 -10.26 -21.80 0.79
CA GLU A 180 -10.25 -23.23 1.12
C GLU A 180 -9.22 -23.99 0.30
N ARG A 181 -9.15 -23.70 -1.01
CA ARG A 181 -8.13 -24.27 -1.89
C ARG A 181 -6.73 -23.89 -1.41
N TRP A 182 -6.48 -22.61 -1.11
CA TRP A 182 -5.18 -22.15 -0.62
C TRP A 182 -4.77 -22.84 0.68
N ALA A 183 -5.66 -22.88 1.66
CA ALA A 183 -5.42 -23.55 2.94
C ALA A 183 -5.05 -25.02 2.72
N LYS A 184 -5.81 -25.74 1.90
CA LYS A 184 -5.56 -27.16 1.60
C LYS A 184 -4.22 -27.39 0.89
N GLU A 185 -3.89 -26.58 -0.10
CA GLU A 185 -2.63 -26.73 -0.86
C GLU A 185 -1.41 -26.41 0.00
N ILE A 186 -1.50 -25.38 0.85
CA ILE A 186 -0.43 -25.01 1.80
C ILE A 186 -0.22 -26.13 2.84
N ASP A 187 -1.30 -26.68 3.40
CA ASP A 187 -1.25 -27.79 4.35
C ASP A 187 -0.61 -29.04 3.71
N THR A 188 -1.05 -29.39 2.50
CA THR A 188 -0.51 -30.54 1.75
C THR A 188 0.97 -30.38 1.42
N ALA A 189 1.44 -29.16 1.18
CA ALA A 189 2.84 -28.88 0.87
C ALA A 189 3.79 -29.03 2.07
N GLY A 190 3.25 -29.12 3.30
CA GLY A 190 4.04 -29.31 4.53
C GLY A 190 4.91 -28.11 4.90
N TYR A 191 4.50 -26.90 4.51
CA TYR A 191 5.16 -25.66 4.92
C TYR A 191 4.99 -25.39 6.41
N ASP A 192 5.90 -24.61 6.99
CA ASP A 192 5.82 -24.22 8.40
C ASP A 192 4.82 -23.07 8.57
N VAL A 193 3.68 -23.33 9.22
CA VAL A 193 2.57 -22.38 9.34
C VAL A 193 2.55 -21.72 10.71
N HIS A 194 2.56 -20.39 10.70
CA HIS A 194 2.48 -19.55 11.90
C HIS A 194 1.11 -18.88 11.98
N GLY A 195 0.22 -19.47 12.79
CA GLY A 195 -1.18 -19.07 12.90
C GLY A 195 -2.11 -20.21 12.48
N ASP A 196 -3.29 -19.86 11.95
CA ASP A 196 -4.31 -20.83 11.54
C ASP A 196 -4.64 -20.64 10.05
N LEU A 197 -4.54 -21.69 9.25
CA LEU A 197 -4.90 -21.67 7.84
C LEU A 197 -6.39 -21.38 7.61
N ALA A 198 -7.26 -21.66 8.58
CA ALA A 198 -8.66 -21.26 8.51
C ALA A 198 -8.84 -19.73 8.38
N SER A 199 -7.86 -18.94 8.83
CA SER A 199 -7.86 -17.48 8.65
C SER A 199 -7.67 -17.03 7.19
N LEU A 200 -7.31 -17.95 6.29
CA LEU A 200 -7.25 -17.70 4.84
C LEU A 200 -8.60 -17.87 4.16
N VAL A 201 -9.61 -18.41 4.85
CA VAL A 201 -10.97 -18.57 4.34
C VAL A 201 -11.78 -17.32 4.71
N PRO A 202 -12.21 -16.50 3.72
CA PRO A 202 -13.00 -15.30 3.99
C PRO A 202 -14.32 -15.64 4.69
N VAL A 203 -14.61 -14.93 5.78
CA VAL A 203 -15.89 -15.02 6.50
C VAL A 203 -16.81 -13.90 6.01
N ALA A 204 -18.02 -14.25 5.60
CA ALA A 204 -19.04 -13.26 5.23
C ALA A 204 -19.50 -12.48 6.47
N PRO A 205 -19.62 -11.15 6.39
CA PRO A 205 -20.16 -10.37 7.49
C PRO A 205 -21.64 -10.72 7.71
N ALA A 206 -22.11 -10.62 8.96
CA ALA A 206 -23.51 -10.85 9.31
C ALA A 206 -24.46 -9.82 8.65
N GLU A 207 -23.98 -8.58 8.51
CA GLU A 207 -24.69 -7.51 7.83
C GLU A 207 -23.97 -7.15 6.51
N PRO A 208 -24.71 -7.00 5.39
CA PRO A 208 -24.10 -6.57 4.14
C PRO A 208 -23.51 -5.17 4.29
N ALA A 209 -22.22 -5.04 4.01
CA ALA A 209 -21.60 -3.74 3.87
C ALA A 209 -21.98 -3.09 2.53
N PRO A 210 -21.98 -1.75 2.43
CA PRO A 210 -22.17 -1.04 1.17
C PRO A 210 -21.17 -1.48 0.11
N HIS A 211 -21.59 -1.51 -1.16
CA HIS A 211 -20.69 -1.79 -2.26
C HIS A 211 -19.60 -0.71 -2.34
N PRO A 212 -18.33 -1.04 -2.64
CA PRO A 212 -17.25 -0.03 -2.68
C PRO A 212 -17.45 1.11 -3.69
N ASP A 213 -18.32 0.92 -4.69
CA ASP A 213 -18.68 1.94 -5.68
C ASP A 213 -19.90 2.80 -5.24
N ASP A 214 -20.61 2.40 -4.19
CA ASP A 214 -21.84 3.05 -3.71
C ASP A 214 -21.52 4.09 -2.63
N VAL A 215 -20.78 5.13 -3.00
CA VAL A 215 -20.47 6.24 -2.10
C VAL A 215 -21.57 7.30 -2.18
N PRO A 216 -22.21 7.70 -1.06
CA PRO A 216 -23.24 8.75 -1.06
C PRO A 216 -22.71 10.07 -1.65
N PRO A 217 -23.47 10.79 -2.50
CA PRO A 217 -23.02 12.05 -3.09
C PRO A 217 -22.60 13.11 -2.06
N ARG A 218 -23.28 13.15 -0.91
CA ARG A 218 -22.93 14.06 0.19
C ARG A 218 -21.53 13.77 0.72
N ASP A 219 -21.23 12.51 1.03
CA ASP A 219 -19.93 12.10 1.55
C ASP A 219 -18.80 12.37 0.55
N GLN A 220 -19.07 12.21 -0.75
CA GLN A 220 -18.12 12.58 -1.81
C GLN A 220 -17.81 14.09 -1.78
N VAL A 221 -18.82 14.94 -1.65
CA VAL A 221 -18.65 16.40 -1.58
C VAL A 221 -17.93 16.79 -0.31
N ASP A 222 -18.33 16.25 0.84
CA ASP A 222 -17.73 16.57 2.14
C ASP A 222 -16.25 16.17 2.17
N SER A 223 -15.90 14.99 1.63
CA SER A 223 -14.51 14.54 1.47
C SER A 223 -13.71 15.44 0.51
N ALA A 224 -14.30 15.83 -0.62
CA ALA A 224 -13.66 16.73 -1.59
C ALA A 224 -13.41 18.13 -1.01
N VAL A 225 -14.35 18.67 -0.24
CA VAL A 225 -14.21 19.97 0.45
C VAL A 225 -13.07 19.92 1.46
N ALA A 226 -13.02 18.87 2.30
CA ALA A 226 -11.95 18.71 3.29
C ALA A 226 -10.56 18.60 2.61
N ALA A 227 -10.44 17.71 1.61
CA ALA A 227 -9.20 17.52 0.86
C ALA A 227 -8.76 18.80 0.11
N THR A 228 -9.71 19.59 -0.40
CA THR A 228 -9.39 20.85 -1.08
C THR A 228 -8.89 21.90 -0.09
N ALA A 229 -9.46 21.99 1.11
CA ALA A 229 -8.98 22.89 2.15
C ALA A 229 -7.52 22.57 2.53
N GLU A 230 -7.21 21.29 2.79
CA GLU A 230 -5.84 20.84 3.09
C GLU A 230 -4.88 21.08 1.92
N LEU A 231 -5.32 20.85 0.68
CA LEU A 231 -4.52 21.15 -0.51
C LEU A 231 -4.19 22.64 -0.63
N LEU A 232 -5.13 23.54 -0.32
CA LEU A 232 -4.88 24.98 -0.36
C LEU A 232 -3.87 25.43 0.70
N LEU A 233 -3.91 24.83 1.89
CA LEU A 233 -2.93 25.06 2.95
C LEU A 233 -1.53 24.58 2.52
N GLU A 234 -1.45 23.40 1.90
CA GLU A 234 -0.17 22.88 1.42
C GLU A 234 0.39 23.69 0.24
N VAL A 235 -0.47 24.16 -0.67
CA VAL A 235 -0.06 25.10 -1.73
C VAL A 235 0.47 26.41 -1.14
N GLN A 236 -0.15 26.93 -0.08
CA GLN A 236 0.35 28.11 0.63
C GLN A 236 1.74 27.84 1.24
N ARG A 237 1.90 26.74 1.98
CA ARG A 237 3.19 26.34 2.58
C ARG A 237 4.27 26.21 1.51
N GLY A 238 4.01 25.49 0.43
CA GLY A 238 4.94 25.30 -0.68
C GLY A 238 5.36 26.62 -1.31
N ARG A 239 4.43 27.56 -1.53
CA ARG A 239 4.74 28.90 -2.07
C ARG A 239 5.63 29.71 -1.13
N THR A 240 5.35 29.68 0.17
CA THR A 240 6.17 30.37 1.18
C THR A 240 7.59 29.80 1.23
N GLU A 241 7.75 28.48 1.18
CA GLU A 241 9.06 27.85 1.20
C GLU A 241 9.86 28.13 -0.09
N VAL A 242 9.22 28.11 -1.26
CA VAL A 242 9.87 28.51 -2.52
C VAL A 242 10.39 29.95 -2.44
N ALA A 243 9.56 30.90 -1.98
CA ALA A 243 9.97 32.29 -1.85
C ALA A 243 11.16 32.47 -0.88
N ARG A 244 11.17 31.71 0.23
CA ARG A 244 12.28 31.69 1.19
C ARG A 244 13.56 31.15 0.54
N LEU A 245 13.48 30.00 -0.13
CA LEU A 245 14.63 29.37 -0.79
C LEU A 245 15.20 30.23 -1.91
N GLU A 246 14.37 30.97 -2.65
CA GLU A 246 14.82 31.93 -3.64
C GLU A 246 15.60 33.10 -3.02
N ALA A 247 15.11 33.65 -1.90
CA ALA A 247 15.81 34.70 -1.16
C ALA A 247 17.17 34.23 -0.61
N ASP A 248 17.21 33.02 -0.03
CA ASP A 248 18.45 32.42 0.48
C ASP A 248 19.45 32.14 -0.64
N ASN A 249 18.99 31.61 -1.78
CA ASN A 249 19.82 31.42 -2.97
C ASN A 249 20.39 32.75 -3.49
N ALA A 250 19.59 33.82 -3.52
CA ALA A 250 20.07 35.14 -3.92
C ALA A 250 21.16 35.66 -2.96
N ARG A 251 20.98 35.48 -1.65
CA ARG A 251 21.97 35.84 -0.62
C ARG A 251 23.27 35.05 -0.78
N LEU A 252 23.18 33.74 -0.97
CA LEU A 252 24.34 32.87 -1.17
C LEU A 252 25.09 33.20 -2.46
N ARG A 253 24.37 33.50 -3.55
CA ARG A 253 24.98 33.97 -4.81
C ARG A 253 25.76 35.27 -4.61
N LYS A 254 25.22 36.24 -3.86
CA LYS A 254 25.92 37.50 -3.50
C LYS A 254 27.18 37.21 -2.68
N LYS A 255 27.08 36.38 -1.63
CA LYS A 255 28.22 36.00 -0.77
C LYS A 255 29.33 35.31 -1.58
N ARG A 256 28.96 34.38 -2.46
CA ARG A 256 29.89 33.70 -3.36
C ARG A 256 30.62 34.67 -4.29
N LYS A 257 29.92 35.67 -4.86
CA LYS A 257 30.53 36.70 -5.71
C LYS A 257 31.56 37.54 -4.93
N LEU A 258 31.23 37.94 -3.70
CA LEU A 258 32.14 38.71 -2.83
C LEU A 258 33.39 37.91 -2.47
N LEU A 259 33.24 36.64 -2.08
CA LEU A 259 34.37 35.76 -1.75
C LEU A 259 35.27 35.51 -2.95
N LYS A 260 34.70 35.27 -4.14
CA LYS A 260 35.48 35.13 -5.38
C LYS A 260 36.28 36.40 -5.69
N ARG A 261 35.70 37.58 -5.50
CA ARG A 261 36.41 38.85 -5.69
C ARG A 261 37.58 38.98 -4.73
N ARG A 262 37.37 38.73 -3.43
CA ARG A 262 38.42 38.76 -2.42
C ARG A 262 39.55 37.77 -2.71
N LEU A 263 39.22 36.54 -3.11
CA LEU A 263 40.24 35.54 -3.49
C LEU A 263 41.05 35.96 -4.72
N GLY A 264 40.42 36.61 -5.71
CA GLY A 264 41.12 37.17 -6.86
C GLY A 264 42.02 38.35 -6.50
N GLU A 265 41.58 39.22 -5.59
CA GLU A 265 42.39 40.32 -5.05
C GLU A 265 43.61 39.79 -4.27
N THR A 266 43.44 38.74 -3.45
CA THR A 266 44.56 38.11 -2.71
C THR A 266 45.52 37.32 -3.60
N ALA A 267 45.04 36.74 -4.71
CA ALA A 267 45.90 36.02 -5.67
C ALA A 267 46.66 36.94 -6.64
N ALA A 268 46.20 38.19 -6.81
CA ALA A 268 46.85 39.21 -7.65
C ALA A 268 47.93 40.02 -6.90
N ASP A 269 48.08 39.80 -5.60
CA ASP A 269 49.11 40.42 -4.74
C ASP A 269 50.05 39.32 -4.21
N PRO A 270 50.90 38.71 -5.07
CA PRO A 270 51.94 37.82 -4.59
C PRO A 270 53.06 38.69 -4.01
N ALA A 271 53.22 38.64 -2.69
CA ALA A 271 54.43 39.12 -2.03
C ALA A 271 55.68 38.43 -2.61
#